data_AF-A0A7S3ZJZ0-F1
#
_entry.id   AF-A0A7S3ZJZ0-F1
#
_cell.length_a   1.000
_cell.length_b   1.000
_cell.length_c   1.000
_cell.angle_alpha   90.00
_cell.angle_beta   90.00
_cell.angle_gamma   90.00
#
_symmetry.space_group_name_H-M   'P 1'
#
loop_
_entity.id
_entity.type
_entity.pdbx_description
1 polymer ?
#
loop_
_entity_poly.entity_id
_entity_poly.type
_entity_poly.pdbx_seq_one_letter_code
_entity_poly.pdbx_strand_id
1 'polypeptide(L)'
;PPQTPTVEPSSVDDALPDFDPARGLDAVLSVDGRPAYAIVARALDAVSATRSRLAKENALTNALRWGLAAPTTSAQDLAALCYLLAPTRDSQGGGHRLEPDWQHVALGLPSKAIAAGCAAGAGASPEALKAAARRTGGLADAVVAVRAGPPSFFKAKAPNQAVARSRAA
;
A
#
# COMPACT_ATOMS: atom_id res chain seq x y z
N PRO A 1 16.49 -25.02 2.96
CA PRO A 1 15.28 -24.93 2.10
C PRO A 1 15.56 -24.11 0.83
N PRO A 2 15.18 -24.59 -0.36
CA PRO A 2 15.28 -23.78 -1.57
C PRO A 2 14.37 -22.56 -1.44
N GLN A 3 14.90 -21.37 -1.73
CA GLN A 3 14.15 -20.12 -1.72
C GLN A 3 13.15 -20.16 -2.88
N THR A 4 11.86 -20.20 -2.55
CA THR A 4 10.80 -20.02 -3.54
C THR A 4 10.98 -18.64 -4.17
N PRO A 5 11.12 -18.53 -5.50
CA PRO A 5 11.20 -17.22 -6.14
C PRO A 5 9.94 -16.44 -5.82
N THR A 6 10.10 -15.27 -5.20
CA THR A 6 9.03 -14.29 -5.02
C THR A 6 8.65 -13.82 -6.42
N VAL A 7 7.61 -14.43 -6.99
CA VAL A 7 6.96 -13.91 -8.19
C VAL A 7 6.38 -12.56 -7.77
N GLU A 8 6.99 -11.47 -8.24
CA GLU A 8 6.33 -10.17 -8.19
C GLU A 8 4.97 -10.33 -8.86
N PRO A 9 3.85 -9.98 -8.20
CA PRO A 9 2.55 -10.05 -8.83
C PRO A 9 2.64 -9.18 -10.09
N SER A 10 2.45 -9.79 -11.26
CA SER A 10 2.45 -9.09 -12.54
C SER A 10 1.65 -7.81 -12.37
N SER A 11 2.28 -6.66 -12.61
CA SER A 11 1.66 -5.35 -12.41
C SER A 11 0.44 -5.24 -13.34
N VAL A 12 -0.73 -5.63 -12.84
CA VAL A 12 -2.00 -5.28 -13.48
C VAL A 12 -2.03 -3.75 -13.43
N ASP A 13 -2.02 -3.13 -14.59
CA ASP A 13 -2.13 -1.68 -14.69
C ASP A 13 -3.61 -1.33 -14.55
N ASP A 14 -3.98 -1.05 -13.30
CA ASP A 14 -5.35 -0.86 -12.83
C ASP A 14 -6.03 0.38 -13.44
N ALA A 15 -5.30 1.18 -14.23
CA ALA A 15 -5.80 2.37 -14.92
C ALA A 15 -6.15 2.14 -16.41
N LEU A 16 -5.90 0.93 -16.95
CA LEU A 16 -6.09 0.65 -18.38
C LEU A 16 -7.57 0.47 -18.77
N PRO A 17 -7.95 0.82 -20.02
CA PRO A 17 -9.30 0.66 -20.55
C PRO A 17 -9.73 -0.82 -20.68
N ASP A 18 -8.78 -1.74 -20.88
CA ASP A 18 -9.05 -3.19 -21.03
C ASP A 18 -9.00 -3.94 -19.69
N PHE A 19 -9.28 -3.24 -18.59
CA PHE A 19 -9.27 -3.83 -17.25
C PHE A 19 -10.34 -4.91 -17.10
N ASP A 20 -9.89 -6.10 -16.70
CA ASP A 20 -10.71 -7.25 -16.36
C ASP A 20 -10.61 -7.51 -14.85
N PRO A 21 -11.69 -7.30 -14.07
CA PRO A 21 -11.66 -7.48 -12.63
C PRO A 21 -11.44 -8.94 -12.20
N ALA A 22 -11.64 -9.93 -13.09
CA ALA A 22 -11.30 -11.31 -12.76
C ALA A 22 -9.78 -11.55 -12.75
N ARG A 23 -9.01 -10.73 -13.50
CA ARG A 23 -7.56 -10.81 -13.53
C ARG A 23 -6.96 -10.09 -12.33
N GLY A 24 -6.15 -10.82 -11.55
CA GLY A 24 -5.48 -10.30 -10.37
C GLY A 24 -6.39 -10.13 -9.15
N LEU A 25 -7.62 -10.65 -9.19
CA LEU A 25 -8.56 -10.59 -8.07
C LEU A 25 -7.96 -11.27 -6.82
N ASP A 26 -7.29 -12.40 -7.00
CA ASP A 26 -6.57 -13.15 -5.97
C ASP A 26 -5.53 -12.31 -5.21
N ALA A 27 -4.89 -11.33 -5.87
CA ALA A 27 -3.94 -10.43 -5.23
C ALA A 27 -4.60 -9.34 -4.36
N VAL A 28 -5.92 -9.19 -4.45
CA VAL A 28 -6.68 -8.13 -3.79
C VAL A 28 -7.88 -8.63 -2.99
N LEU A 29 -7.96 -9.94 -2.76
CA LEU A 29 -8.87 -10.58 -1.80
C LEU A 29 -8.20 -10.82 -0.46
N SER A 30 -8.97 -10.74 0.61
CA SER A 30 -8.59 -11.27 1.92
C SER A 30 -8.77 -12.78 1.96
N VAL A 31 -8.23 -13.41 3.02
CA VAL A 31 -8.25 -14.88 3.20
C VAL A 31 -9.69 -15.45 3.22
N ASP A 32 -10.67 -14.66 3.66
CA ASP A 32 -12.09 -15.01 3.70
C ASP A 32 -12.85 -14.69 2.40
N GLY A 33 -12.17 -14.21 1.36
CA GLY A 33 -12.76 -13.90 0.05
C GLY A 33 -13.44 -12.53 -0.04
N ARG A 34 -13.31 -11.69 0.99
CA ARG A 34 -13.79 -10.31 0.98
C ARG A 34 -12.83 -9.39 0.20
N PRO A 35 -13.30 -8.21 -0.24
CA PRO A 35 -12.41 -7.16 -0.75
C PRO A 35 -11.33 -6.81 0.28
N ALA A 36 -10.05 -6.99 -0.06
CA ALA A 36 -8.97 -6.54 0.81
C ALA A 36 -8.78 -5.03 0.70
N TYR A 37 -8.25 -4.41 1.77
CA TYR A 37 -7.84 -3.01 1.76
C TYR A 37 -6.79 -2.69 0.68
N ALA A 38 -6.11 -3.70 0.14
CA ALA A 38 -5.18 -3.56 -0.99
C ALA A 38 -5.84 -2.93 -2.23
N ILE A 39 -7.14 -3.17 -2.46
CA ILE A 39 -7.91 -2.53 -3.55
C ILE A 39 -7.86 -1.00 -3.40
N VAL A 40 -8.14 -0.52 -2.18
CA VAL A 40 -8.16 0.92 -1.87
C VAL A 40 -6.76 1.52 -2.03
N ALA A 41 -5.75 0.88 -1.46
CA ALA A 41 -4.36 1.36 -1.55
C ALA A 41 -3.91 1.50 -3.01
N ARG A 42 -4.11 0.47 -3.84
CA ARG A 42 -3.75 0.50 -5.28
C ARG A 42 -4.46 1.62 -6.03
N ALA A 43 -5.76 1.80 -5.77
CA ALA A 43 -6.54 2.84 -6.41
C ALA A 43 -6.02 4.25 -6.06
N LEU A 44 -5.71 4.50 -4.78
CA LEU A 44 -5.21 5.79 -4.33
C LEU A 44 -3.79 6.08 -4.80
N ASP A 45 -2.94 5.06 -4.91
CA ASP A 45 -1.61 5.17 -5.52
C ASP A 45 -1.73 5.55 -7.01
N ALA A 46 -2.60 4.87 -7.76
CA ALA A 46 -2.85 5.16 -9.18
C ALA A 46 -3.42 6.57 -9.38
N VAL A 47 -4.35 7.00 -8.52
CA VAL A 47 -4.92 8.36 -8.53
C VAL A 47 -3.85 9.40 -8.25
N SER A 48 -2.94 9.14 -7.31
CA SER A 48 -1.87 10.06 -6.91
C SER A 48 -0.77 10.16 -7.97
N ALA A 49 -0.53 9.09 -8.73
CA ALA A 49 0.50 9.03 -9.77
C ALA A 49 0.14 9.83 -11.04
N THR A 50 -1.11 10.26 -11.21
CA THR A 50 -1.58 10.91 -12.44
C THR A 50 -2.23 12.26 -12.21
N ARG A 51 -2.12 13.14 -13.21
CA ARG A 51 -2.89 14.40 -13.29
C ARG A 51 -4.13 14.29 -14.17
N SER A 52 -4.25 13.24 -14.97
CA SER A 52 -5.39 13.04 -15.87
C SER A 52 -6.64 12.70 -15.06
N ARG A 53 -7.69 13.52 -15.21
CA ARG A 53 -8.98 13.25 -14.57
C ARG A 53 -9.55 11.90 -15.02
N LEU A 54 -9.51 11.61 -16.32
CA LEU A 54 -10.02 10.35 -16.86
C LEU A 54 -9.29 9.13 -16.27
N ALA A 55 -7.96 9.20 -16.13
CA ALA A 55 -7.19 8.12 -15.53
C ALA A 55 -7.57 7.90 -14.05
N LYS A 56 -7.86 8.97 -13.31
CA LYS A 56 -8.36 8.88 -11.93
C LYS A 56 -9.73 8.19 -11.88
N GLU A 57 -10.65 8.60 -12.74
CA GLU A 57 -11.99 7.98 -12.83
C GLU A 57 -11.88 6.49 -13.17
N ASN A 58 -11.00 6.11 -14.10
CA ASN A 58 -10.74 4.71 -14.44
C ASN A 58 -10.20 3.92 -13.24
N ALA A 59 -9.18 4.44 -12.54
CA ALA A 59 -8.60 3.77 -11.38
C ALA A 59 -9.66 3.55 -10.27
N LEU A 60 -10.47 4.57 -9.97
CA LEU A 60 -11.55 4.46 -8.98
C LEU A 60 -12.65 3.49 -9.43
N THR A 61 -13.02 3.51 -10.71
CA THR A 61 -14.02 2.61 -11.28
C THR A 61 -13.55 1.15 -11.22
N ASN A 62 -12.29 0.90 -11.56
CA ASN A 62 -11.70 -0.44 -11.54
C ASN A 62 -11.58 -0.98 -10.10
N ALA A 63 -11.28 -0.13 -9.13
CA ALA A 63 -11.34 -0.49 -7.71
C ALA A 63 -12.74 -0.96 -7.27
N LEU A 64 -13.79 -0.25 -7.68
CA LEU A 64 -15.18 -0.65 -7.40
C LEU A 64 -15.55 -1.95 -8.14
N ARG A 65 -15.08 -2.14 -9.38
CA ARG A 65 -15.29 -3.38 -10.15
C ARG A 65 -14.65 -4.58 -9.45
N TRP A 66 -13.46 -4.45 -8.87
CA TRP A 66 -12.87 -5.50 -8.05
C TRP A 66 -13.65 -5.76 -6.76
N GLY A 67 -14.10 -4.69 -6.08
CA GLY A 67 -14.98 -4.83 -4.93
C GLY A 67 -16.24 -5.65 -5.26
N LEU A 68 -16.86 -5.39 -6.42
CA LEU A 68 -18.03 -6.14 -6.89
C LEU A 68 -17.72 -7.57 -7.34
N ALA A 69 -16.52 -7.82 -7.88
CA ALA A 69 -16.11 -9.15 -8.33
C ALA A 69 -15.71 -10.08 -7.19
N ALA A 70 -15.41 -9.54 -6.00
CA ALA A 70 -15.00 -10.34 -4.86
C ALA A 70 -16.15 -11.26 -4.36
N PRO A 71 -15.89 -12.57 -4.12
CA PRO A 71 -16.94 -13.57 -3.95
C PRO A 71 -17.90 -13.34 -2.78
N THR A 72 -17.41 -12.73 -1.70
CA THR A 72 -18.19 -12.58 -0.46
C THR A 72 -18.49 -11.11 -0.13
N THR A 73 -18.47 -10.24 -1.15
CA THR A 73 -18.76 -8.82 -0.96
C THR A 73 -20.19 -8.60 -0.49
N SER A 74 -20.30 -7.94 0.66
CA SER A 74 -21.58 -7.47 1.18
C SER A 74 -21.89 -6.04 0.74
N ALA A 75 -23.14 -5.61 0.93
CA ALA A 75 -23.53 -4.21 0.74
C ALA A 75 -22.75 -3.26 1.67
N GLN A 76 -22.38 -3.73 2.87
CA GLN A 76 -21.57 -2.96 3.82
C GLN A 76 -20.14 -2.79 3.31
N ASP A 77 -19.54 -3.83 2.72
CA ASP A 77 -18.20 -3.75 2.14
C ASP A 77 -18.15 -2.75 0.97
N LEU A 78 -19.17 -2.74 0.11
CA LEU A 78 -19.30 -1.76 -0.97
C LEU A 78 -19.47 -0.33 -0.44
N ALA A 79 -20.29 -0.13 0.58
CA ALA A 79 -20.45 1.17 1.22
C ALA A 79 -19.11 1.65 1.82
N ALA A 80 -18.40 0.76 2.51
CA ALA A 80 -17.09 1.06 3.08
C ALA A 80 -16.06 1.42 1.98
N LEU A 81 -16.03 0.69 0.87
CA LEU A 81 -15.19 1.03 -0.30
C LEU A 81 -15.49 2.44 -0.82
N CYS A 82 -16.77 2.79 -0.97
CA CYS A 82 -17.16 4.13 -1.41
C CYS A 82 -16.66 5.23 -0.45
N TYR A 83 -16.77 5.02 0.87
CA TYR A 83 -16.29 6.01 1.84
C TYR A 83 -14.77 6.13 1.86
N LEU A 84 -14.05 5.00 1.78
CA LEU A 84 -12.60 4.95 1.78
C LEU A 84 -11.98 5.54 0.50
N LEU A 85 -12.67 5.49 -0.64
CA LEU A 85 -12.21 6.08 -1.90
C LEU A 85 -12.64 7.54 -2.05
N ALA A 86 -13.70 7.97 -1.37
CA ALA A 86 -14.20 9.33 -1.44
C ALA A 86 -13.39 10.27 -0.53
N PRO A 87 -12.80 11.36 -1.07
CA PRO A 87 -12.16 12.36 -0.24
C PRO A 87 -13.20 13.07 0.66
N THR A 88 -12.73 13.56 1.80
CA THR A 88 -13.54 14.45 2.64
C THR A 88 -13.82 15.76 1.90
N ARG A 89 -14.94 16.40 2.24
CA ARG A 89 -15.29 17.71 1.66
C ARG A 89 -14.43 18.84 2.24
N ASP A 90 -13.85 18.63 3.41
CA ASP A 90 -13.00 19.61 4.08
C ASP A 90 -11.58 19.58 3.50
N SER A 91 -11.31 20.57 2.63
CA SER A 91 -9.99 20.79 2.04
C SER A 91 -8.88 21.09 3.05
N GLN A 92 -9.21 21.49 4.28
CA GLN A 92 -8.20 21.79 5.32
C GLN A 92 -7.86 20.58 6.18
N GLY A 93 -8.83 19.70 6.46
CA GLY A 93 -8.62 18.46 7.20
C GLY A 93 -7.99 17.34 6.37
N GLY A 94 -8.23 17.32 5.06
CA GLY A 94 -7.79 16.23 4.17
C GLY A 94 -8.43 14.89 4.54
N GLY A 95 -7.94 13.81 3.92
CA GLY A 95 -8.36 12.44 4.23
C GLY A 95 -9.62 11.96 3.50
N HIS A 96 -10.17 10.86 4.00
CA HIS A 96 -11.30 10.12 3.42
C HIS A 96 -12.46 9.98 4.40
N ARG A 97 -13.65 9.66 3.88
CA ARG A 97 -14.87 9.55 4.67
C ARG A 97 -14.87 8.23 5.44
N LEU A 98 -15.52 8.23 6.61
CA LEU A 98 -15.85 7.00 7.36
C LEU A 98 -17.33 6.62 7.20
N GLU A 99 -18.17 7.64 7.06
CA GLU A 99 -19.62 7.59 7.04
C GLU A 99 -20.14 8.77 6.18
N PRO A 100 -21.45 8.86 5.87
CA PRO A 100 -22.03 10.04 5.26
C PRO A 100 -21.78 11.33 6.04
N ASP A 101 -21.63 12.44 5.33
CA ASP A 101 -21.26 13.75 5.91
C ASP A 101 -22.22 14.23 7.02
N TRP A 102 -23.50 13.88 6.92
CA TRP A 102 -24.52 14.25 7.91
C TRP A 102 -24.43 13.48 9.24
N GLN A 103 -23.62 12.42 9.32
CA GLN A 103 -23.35 11.74 10.59
C GLN A 103 -22.23 12.41 11.39
N HIS A 104 -21.47 13.33 10.80
CA HIS A 104 -20.41 14.09 11.47
C HIS A 104 -19.37 13.23 12.23
N VAL A 105 -19.10 12.01 11.74
CA VAL A 105 -18.16 11.08 12.37
C VAL A 105 -16.72 11.46 12.02
N ALA A 106 -15.86 11.51 13.05
CA ALA A 106 -14.43 11.71 12.91
C ALA A 106 -13.66 10.66 13.73
N LEU A 107 -12.48 10.25 13.27
CA LEU A 107 -11.62 9.31 14.01
C LEU A 107 -11.19 9.88 15.38
N GLY A 108 -11.08 11.21 15.50
CA GLY A 108 -10.67 11.86 16.75
C GLY A 108 -9.25 11.51 17.21
N LEU A 109 -8.43 10.93 16.34
CA LEU A 109 -7.09 10.48 16.69
C LEU A 109 -6.09 11.64 16.57
N PRO A 110 -5.39 12.00 17.67
CA PRO A 110 -4.36 13.03 17.59
C PRO A 110 -3.16 12.52 16.81
N SER A 111 -2.45 13.41 16.10
CA SER A 111 -1.30 13.06 15.25
C SER A 111 -0.21 12.28 16.00
N LYS A 112 -0.04 12.51 17.31
CA LYS A 112 0.88 11.75 18.16
C LYS A 112 0.47 10.28 18.31
N ALA A 113 -0.83 9.99 18.45
CA ALA A 113 -1.35 8.63 18.52
C ALA A 113 -1.20 7.91 17.17
N ILE A 114 -1.43 8.61 16.06
CA ILE A 114 -1.21 8.08 14.71
C ILE A 114 0.27 7.70 14.53
N ALA A 115 1.20 8.62 14.83
CA ALA A 115 2.63 8.36 14.70
C ALA A 115 3.10 7.20 15.59
N ALA A 116 2.58 7.09 16.81
CA ALA A 116 2.89 5.97 17.71
C ALA A 116 2.37 4.63 17.15
N GLY A 117 1.13 4.61 16.64
CA GLY A 117 0.56 3.42 15.98
C GLY A 117 1.35 3.02 14.74
N CYS A 118 1.78 3.98 13.93
CA CYS A 118 2.65 3.75 12.77
C CYS A 118 4.01 3.15 13.19
N ALA A 119 4.63 3.65 14.26
CA ALA A 119 5.91 3.12 14.75
C ALA A 119 5.75 1.68 15.25
N ALA A 120 4.72 1.40 16.04
CA ALA A 120 4.39 0.07 16.51
C ALA A 120 4.11 -0.90 15.34
N GLY A 121 3.28 -0.48 14.38
CA GLY A 121 2.96 -1.27 13.19
C GLY A 121 4.15 -1.50 12.27
N ALA A 122 5.12 -0.57 12.25
CA ALA A 122 6.38 -0.73 11.53
C ALA A 122 7.42 -1.56 12.28
N GLY A 123 7.17 -1.94 13.55
CA GLY A 123 8.15 -2.62 14.38
C GLY A 123 9.37 -1.77 14.73
N ALA A 124 9.21 -0.45 14.82
CA ALA A 124 10.30 0.50 15.01
C ALA A 124 10.07 1.45 16.18
N SER A 125 11.16 2.07 16.66
CA SER A 125 11.04 3.12 17.67
C SER A 125 10.44 4.40 17.08
N PRO A 126 9.74 5.22 17.89
CA PRO A 126 9.24 6.52 17.46
C PRO A 126 10.32 7.43 16.86
N GLU A 127 11.54 7.37 17.40
CA GLU A 127 12.69 8.15 16.94
C GLU A 127 13.15 7.71 15.55
N ALA A 128 13.21 6.40 15.30
CA ALA A 128 13.59 5.85 14.00
C ALA A 128 12.58 6.25 12.92
N LEU A 129 11.27 6.16 13.23
CA LEU A 129 10.21 6.59 12.31
C LEU A 129 10.27 8.10 12.05
N LYS A 130 10.49 8.92 13.09
CA LYS A 130 10.64 10.38 12.96
C LYS A 130 11.85 10.75 12.09
N ALA A 131 12.96 10.05 12.25
CA ALA A 131 14.14 10.25 11.42
C ALA A 131 13.89 9.84 9.97
N ALA A 132 13.15 8.75 9.73
CA ALA A 132 12.74 8.33 8.39
C ALA A 132 11.81 9.35 7.73
N ALA A 133 10.80 9.85 8.45
CA ALA A 133 9.87 10.86 7.94
C ALA A 133 10.55 12.16 7.49
N ARG A 134 11.62 12.57 8.17
CA ARG A 134 12.44 13.72 7.73
C ARG A 134 13.18 13.46 6.42
N ARG A 135 13.55 12.21 6.12
CA ARG A 135 14.25 11.83 4.88
C ARG A 135 13.30 11.63 3.72
N THR A 136 12.13 11.03 3.96
CA THR A 136 11.15 10.69 2.94
C THR A 136 10.15 11.81 2.65
N GLY A 137 10.06 12.82 3.52
CA GLY A 137 9.14 13.95 3.36
C GLY A 137 7.73 13.69 3.89
N GLY A 138 7.47 12.53 4.48
CA GLY A 138 6.13 12.15 4.96
C GLY A 138 6.14 10.92 5.87
N LEU A 139 5.10 10.80 6.70
CA LEU A 139 4.93 9.69 7.64
C LEU A 139 4.61 8.37 6.92
N ALA A 140 3.80 8.41 5.87
CA ALA A 140 3.39 7.22 5.12
C ALA A 140 4.62 6.52 4.48
N ASP A 141 5.41 7.26 3.71
CA ASP A 141 6.64 6.74 3.10
C ASP A 141 7.67 6.28 4.13
N ALA A 142 7.70 6.93 5.29
CA ALA A 142 8.58 6.54 6.38
C ALA A 142 8.23 5.15 6.94
N VAL A 143 6.94 4.84 7.09
CA VAL A 143 6.49 3.51 7.55
C VAL A 143 6.90 2.44 6.54
N VAL A 144 6.70 2.70 5.25
CA VAL A 144 7.09 1.78 4.17
C VAL A 144 8.60 1.57 4.17
N ALA A 145 9.39 2.64 4.21
CA ALA A 145 10.84 2.57 4.22
C ALA A 145 11.40 1.84 5.44
N VAL A 146 10.79 2.01 6.61
CA VAL A 146 11.22 1.33 7.84
C VAL A 146 10.86 -0.15 7.80
N ARG A 147 9.67 -0.52 7.31
CA ARG A 147 9.26 -1.92 7.14
C ARG A 147 10.10 -2.68 6.11
N ALA A 148 10.48 -2.01 5.02
CA ALA A 148 11.35 -2.59 3.99
C ALA A 148 12.79 -2.84 4.49
N GLY A 149 13.15 -2.29 5.65
CA GLY A 149 14.53 -2.29 6.14
C GLY A 149 15.40 -1.25 5.43
N PRO A 150 16.63 -0.98 5.93
CA PRO A 150 17.53 -0.04 5.27
C PRO A 150 17.84 -0.52 3.84
N PRO A 151 17.82 0.36 2.83
CA PRO A 151 18.23 -0.01 1.49
C PRO A 151 19.67 -0.53 1.55
N SER A 152 19.91 -1.73 1.03
CA SER A 152 21.21 -2.39 1.07
C SER A 152 22.20 -1.72 0.12
N PHE A 153 22.67 -0.52 0.46
CA PHE A 153 23.77 0.14 -0.24
C PHE A 153 25.14 -0.38 0.23
N PHE A 154 25.19 -1.13 1.33
CA PHE A 154 26.37 -1.91 1.70
C PHE A 154 26.40 -3.21 0.90
N LYS A 155 27.03 -3.19 -0.28
CA LYS A 155 27.61 -4.40 -0.84
C LYS A 155 28.57 -4.97 0.22
N ALA A 156 28.22 -6.10 0.81
CA ALA A 156 29.16 -6.88 1.58
C ALA A 156 30.40 -7.10 0.71
N LYS A 157 31.58 -6.73 1.23
CA LYS A 157 32.86 -6.96 0.56
C LYS A 157 32.92 -8.46 0.25
N ALA A 158 32.97 -8.82 -1.03
CA ALA A 158 33.04 -10.23 -1.44
C ALA A 158 34.17 -10.90 -0.65
N PRO A 159 33.95 -12.10 -0.08
CA PRO A 159 34.99 -12.79 0.66
C PRO A 159 36.20 -12.95 -0.28
N ASN A 160 37.38 -12.54 0.19
CA ASN A 160 38.63 -12.79 -0.51
C ASN A 160 38.68 -14.28 -0.82
N GLN A 161 38.56 -14.65 -2.09
CA GLN A 161 38.93 -15.99 -2.54
C GLN A 161 40.41 -16.14 -2.24
N ALA A 162 40.72 -16.87 -1.18
CA ALA A 162 42.05 -17.36 -0.93
C ALA A 162 42.46 -18.15 -2.18
N VAL A 163 43.40 -17.59 -2.93
CA VAL A 163 44.01 -18.24 -4.09
C VAL A 163 44.69 -19.50 -3.56
N ALA A 164 44.00 -20.64 -3.68
CA ALA A 164 44.60 -21.95 -3.51
C ALA A 164 45.60 -22.13 -4.66
N ARG A 165 46.87 -21.80 -4.41
CA ARG A 165 47.96 -22.20 -5.28
C ARG A 165 48.06 -23.72 -5.21
N SER A 166 47.54 -24.42 -6.21
CA SER A 166 47.93 -25.81 -6.43
C SER A 166 49.40 -25.81 -6.89
N ARG A 167 50.28 -26.37 -6.05
CA ARG A 167 51.59 -26.84 -6.49
C ARG A 167 51.36 -28.20 -7.14
N ALA A 168 51.48 -28.25 -8.46
CA ALA A 168 51.81 -29.49 -9.14
C ALA A 168 53.33 -29.69 -9.01
N ALA A 169 53.72 -30.83 -8.44
CA ALA A 169 55.04 -31.44 -8.57
C ALA A 169 54.80 -32.87 -9.08
#